data_AF-A0A0Q9NNI3-F1
#
_entry.id   AF-A0A0Q9NNI3-F1
#
_cell.length_a   1.000
_cell.length_b   1.000
_cell.length_c   1.000
_cell.angle_alpha   90.00
_cell.angle_beta   90.00
_cell.angle_gamma   90.00
#
_symmetry.space_group_name_H-M   'P 1'
#
loop_
_entity.id
_entity.type
_entity.pdbx_description
1 polymer ?
#
loop_
_entity_poly.entity_id
_entity_poly.type
_entity_poly.pdbx_seq_one_letter_code
_entity_poly.pdbx_strand_id
1 'polypeptide(L)' 'MFTSHAEHYQRNTEEAAHYNAKPARLTNHHGQNEPAVMIRSSNYIKVVLPVSEALRLAHEIADALATHQQKVSA' A
#
# COMPACT_ATOMS: atom_id res chain seq x y z
N MET A 1 11.52 -4.54 -11.69
CA MET A 1 12.19 -3.48 -10.91
C MET A 1 11.71 -2.14 -11.46
N PHE A 2 11.27 -1.21 -10.60
CA PHE A 2 10.82 0.12 -10.99
C PHE A 2 11.94 1.13 -10.73
N THR A 3 12.18 2.04 -11.67
CA THR A 3 13.16 3.12 -11.54
C THR A 3 12.45 4.44 -11.82
N SER A 4 12.35 5.31 -10.82
CA SER A 4 11.85 6.68 -10.99
C SER A 4 12.98 7.64 -11.36
N HIS A 5 12.66 8.73 -12.06
CA HIS A 5 13.59 9.84 -12.22
C HIS A 5 13.97 10.46 -10.86
N ALA A 6 15.23 10.92 -10.72
CA ALA A 6 15.76 11.48 -9.49
C ALA A 6 14.96 12.70 -9.00
N GLU A 7 14.46 13.52 -9.93
CA GLU A 7 13.61 14.69 -9.66
C GLU A 7 12.27 14.34 -8.97
N HIS A 8 11.82 13.09 -9.03
CA HIS A 8 10.62 12.63 -8.34
C HIS A 8 10.88 12.07 -6.94
N TYR A 9 12.14 11.91 -6.54
CA TYR A 9 12.48 11.29 -5.26
C TYR A 9 11.82 12.01 -4.08
N GLN A 10 11.98 13.34 -4.02
CA GLN A 10 11.42 14.15 -2.95
C GLN A 10 9.89 14.04 -2.92
N ARG A 11 9.22 14.17 -4.07
CA ARG A 11 7.77 14.01 -4.18
C ARG A 11 7.31 12.63 -3.70
N ASN A 12 7.98 11.56 -4.16
CA ASN A 12 7.59 10.19 -3.84
C ASN A 12 7.72 9.91 -2.34
N THR A 13 8.78 10.43 -1.70
CA THR A 13 9.05 10.23 -0.27
C THR A 13 8.16 11.09 0.62
N GLU A 14 7.88 12.34 0.23
CA GLU A 14 6.94 13.22 0.94
C GLU A 14 5.50 12.70 0.84
N GLU A 15 5.05 12.30 -0.35
CA GLU A 15 3.72 11.69 -0.50
C GLU A 15 3.58 10.40 0.31
N ALA A 16 4.65 9.59 0.40
CA ALA A 16 4.69 8.38 1.21
C ALA A 16 4.31 8.65 2.68
N ALA A 17 4.83 9.74 3.27
CA ALA A 17 4.59 10.13 4.65
C ALA A 17 3.13 10.52 4.94
N HIS A 18 2.36 10.84 3.89
CA HIS A 18 0.95 11.21 4.02
C HIS A 18 -0.01 10.02 3.88
N TYR A 19 0.49 8.82 3.55
CA TYR A 19 -0.37 7.64 3.52
C TYR A 19 -0.64 7.08 4.91
N ASN A 20 -1.89 6.74 5.17
CA ASN A 20 -2.28 5.96 6.33
C ASN A 20 -3.29 4.88 5.95
N ALA A 21 -3.22 3.75 6.66
CA ALA A 21 -4.18 2.66 6.53
C ALA A 21 -5.08 2.61 7.78
N LYS A 22 -6.38 2.45 7.59
CA LYS A 22 -7.37 2.30 8.67
C LYS A 22 -8.36 1.17 8.37
N PRO A 23 -8.91 0.49 9.39
CA PRO A 23 -10.00 -0.46 9.20
C PRO A 23 -11.21 0.18 8.53
N ALA A 24 -11.88 -0.57 7.66
CA ALA A 24 -13.03 -0.15 6.90
C ALA A 24 -14.02 -1.31 6.68
N ARG A 25 -15.13 -1.00 6.03
CA ARG A 25 -16.11 -1.98 5.53
C ARG A 25 -16.39 -1.69 4.07
N LEU A 26 -16.47 -2.74 3.26
CA LEU A 26 -16.93 -2.68 1.88
C LEU A 26 -18.26 -3.41 1.76
N THR A 27 -19.12 -2.95 0.86
CA THR A 27 -20.31 -3.67 0.47
C THR A 27 -20.03 -4.33 -0.86
N ASN A 28 -20.08 -5.67 -0.91
CA ASN A 28 -19.82 -6.42 -2.12
C ASN A 28 -21.04 -6.39 -3.07
N HIS A 29 -20.88 -6.97 -4.26
CA HIS A 29 -21.92 -7.00 -5.30
C HIS A 29 -23.16 -7.83 -4.91
N HIS A 30 -23.10 -8.62 -3.83
CA HIS A 30 -24.24 -9.30 -3.24
C HIS A 30 -24.93 -8.50 -2.13
N GLY A 31 -24.49 -7.26 -1.88
CA GLY A 31 -25.01 -6.40 -0.81
C GLY A 31 -24.53 -6.77 0.60
N GLN A 32 -23.54 -7.68 0.72
CA GLN A 32 -23.00 -8.09 2.01
C GLN A 32 -21.83 -7.17 2.42
N ASN A 33 -21.75 -6.88 3.71
CA ASN A 33 -20.65 -6.11 4.26
C ASN A 33 -19.47 -7.02 4.62
N GLU A 34 -18.31 -6.71 4.09
CA GLU A 34 -17.05 -7.42 4.34
C GLU A 34 -16.00 -6.49 4.99
N PRO A 35 -15.11 -7.05 5.83
CA PRO A 35 -14.03 -6.27 6.42
C PRO A 35 -13.04 -5.82 5.34
N ALA A 36 -12.61 -4.57 5.45
CA ALA A 36 -11.74 -3.93 4.48
C ALA A 36 -10.66 -3.09 5.18
N VAL A 37 -9.67 -2.66 4.40
CA VAL A 37 -8.67 -1.67 4.77
C VAL A 37 -8.79 -0.49 3.81
N MET A 38 -8.93 0.70 4.38
CA MET A 38 -8.91 1.95 3.64
C MET A 38 -7.52 2.56 3.71
N ILE A 39 -6.97 2.94 2.56
CA ILE A 39 -5.75 3.73 2.45
C ILE A 39 -6.13 5.15 2.05
N ARG A 40 -5.67 6.11 2.84
CA ARG A 40 -5.84 7.54 2.59
C ARG A 40 -4.51 8.19 2.36
N SER A 41 -4.51 9.28 1.59
CA SER A 41 -3.41 10.24 1.51
C SER A 41 -3.95 11.59 1.94
N SER A 42 -3.36 12.16 2.99
CA SER A 42 -3.88 13.38 3.63
C SER A 42 -5.38 13.22 3.98
N ASN A 43 -6.26 14.02 3.37
CA ASN A 43 -7.70 13.97 3.61
C ASN A 43 -8.48 13.14 2.58
N TYR A 44 -7.82 12.57 1.58
CA TYR A 44 -8.49 11.88 0.46
C TYR A 44 -8.36 10.37 0.58
N ILE A 45 -9.46 9.66 0.31
CA ILE A 45 -9.44 8.20 0.16
C ILE A 45 -8.79 7.87 -1.17
N LYS A 46 -7.74 7.06 -1.15
CA LYS A 46 -7.00 6.65 -2.35
C LYS A 46 -7.46 5.28 -2.84
N VAL A 47 -7.61 4.34 -1.91
CA VAL A 47 -8.13 3.02 -2.22
C VAL A 47 -8.79 2.40 -0.98
N VAL A 48 -9.77 1.54 -1.20
CA VAL A 48 -10.36 0.68 -0.17
C VAL A 48 -10.30 -0.74 -0.72
N LEU A 49 -9.71 -1.65 0.05
CA LEU A 49 -9.43 -3.01 -0.39
C LEU A 49 -10.01 -4.01 0.62
N PRO A 50 -10.54 -5.17 0.18
CA PRO A 50 -10.81 -6.28 1.09
C PRO A 50 -9.55 -6.68 1.88
N VAL A 51 -9.73 -7.22 3.09
CA VAL A 51 -8.59 -7.62 3.94
C VAL A 51 -7.66 -8.62 3.25
N SER A 52 -8.19 -9.55 2.46
CA SER A 52 -7.38 -10.53 1.71
C SER A 52 -6.40 -9.86 0.74
N GLU A 53 -6.84 -8.85 0.00
CA GLU A 53 -5.98 -8.10 -0.93
C GLU A 53 -4.96 -7.23 -0.19
N ALA A 54 -5.37 -6.62 0.93
CA ALA A 54 -4.44 -5.86 1.76
C ALA A 54 -3.30 -6.74 2.31
N LEU A 55 -3.62 -7.97 2.72
CA LEU A 55 -2.62 -8.95 3.18
C LEU A 55 -1.71 -9.40 2.04
N ARG A 56 -2.26 -9.69 0.86
CA ARG A 56 -1.45 -10.05 -0.33
C ARG A 56 -0.43 -8.96 -0.64
N LEU A 57 -0.86 -7.69 -0.70
CA LEU A 57 0.04 -6.57 -0.95
C LEU A 57 1.09 -6.39 0.16
N ALA A 58 0.72 -6.59 1.42
CA ALA A 58 1.66 -6.50 2.54
C ALA A 58 2.78 -7.56 2.41
N HIS A 59 2.44 -8.78 2.02
CA HIS A 59 3.44 -9.84 1.76
C HIS A 59 4.33 -9.49 0.56
N GLU A 60 3.77 -9.02 -0.55
CA GLU A 60 4.56 -8.60 -1.72
C GLU A 60 5.56 -7.48 -1.38
N ILE A 61 5.17 -6.54 -0.53
CA ILE A 61 6.06 -5.48 -0.02
C ILE A 61 7.17 -6.08 0.86
N ALA A 62 6.82 -6.96 1.80
CA ALA A 62 7.80 -7.61 2.68
C ALA A 62 8.83 -8.42 1.88
N ASP A 63 8.38 -9.19 0.88
CA ASP A 63 9.24 -9.99 0.01
C ASP A 63 10.16 -9.11 -0.84
N ALA A 64 9.65 -7.98 -1.35
CA ALA A 64 10.46 -7.01 -2.09
C ALA A 64 11.57 -6.39 -1.22
N LEU A 65 11.26 -6.09 0.05
CA LEU A 65 12.23 -5.56 1.02
C LEU A 65 13.29 -6.61 1.38
N ALA A 66 12.89 -7.85 1.62
CA ALA A 66 13.82 -8.95 1.90
C ALA A 66 14.81 -9.18 0.75
N THR A 67 14.30 -9.14 -0.49
CA THR A 67 15.12 -9.26 -1.72
C THR A 67 16.12 -8.11 -1.85
N HIS A 68 15.75 -6.89 -1.44
CA HIS A 68 16.68 -5.76 -1.43
C HIS A 68 17.78 -5.90 -0.36
N GLN A 69 17.44 -6.33 0.85
CA GLN A 69 18.41 -6.49 1.94
C GLN A 69 19.48 -7.55 1.64
N GLN A 70 19.10 -8.66 0.99
CA GLN A 70 20.03 -9.70 0.57
C GLN A 70 21.05 -9.21 -0.48
N LYS A 71 20.64 -8.30 -1.37
CA LYS A 71 21.53 -7.72 -2.40
C LYS A 71 22.51 -6.67 -1.88
N VAL A 72 22.24 -6.06 -0.73
CA VAL A 72 23.14 -5.06 -0.12
C VAL A 72 24.20 -5.74 0.78
N SER A 73 23.94 -6.98 1.18
CA SER A 73 24.83 -7.76 2.07
C SER A 73 25.75 -8.73 1.30
N ALA A 74 25.67 -8.76 -0.03
CA ALA A 74 26.49 -9.57 -0.95
C ALA A 74 27.41 -8.66 -1.76
#